data_AF-A0AAV5CBQ2-F1
#
_entry.id   AF-A0AAV5CBQ2-F1
#
_cell.length_a   1.000
_cell.length_b   1.000
_cell.length_c   1.000
_cell.angle_alpha   90.00
_cell.angle_beta   90.00
_cell.angle_gamma   90.00
#
_symmetry.space_group_name_H-M   'P 1'
#
loop_
_entity.id
_entity.type
_entity.pdbx_description
1 polymer ?
#
loop_
_entity_poly.entity_id
_entity_poly.type
_entity_poly.pdbx_seq_one_letter_code
_entity_poly.pdbx_strand_id
1 'polypeptide(L)'
;MANYLPFCLEPAVWIWLTSLPERLITSWGDLNRKLIESFQATRNRPGNHFDLTQIKQKPEESLRDYIKRFCAKKTEIPNVPD
;
A
#
# COMPACT_ATOMS: atom_id res chain seq x y z
N MET A 1 -19.72 -10.64 -18.78
CA MET A 1 -18.87 -11.60 -18.03
C MET A 1 -18.49 -11.00 -16.67
N ALA A 2 -19.43 -10.88 -15.74
CA ALA A 2 -19.19 -10.31 -14.40
C ALA A 2 -19.82 -11.15 -13.27
N ASN A 3 -20.16 -12.42 -13.54
CA ASN A 3 -20.96 -13.25 -12.63
C ASN A 3 -20.16 -13.95 -11.52
N TYR A 4 -18.82 -13.84 -11.53
CA TYR A 4 -17.95 -14.50 -10.55
C TYR A 4 -17.38 -13.56 -9.49
N LEU A 5 -17.59 -12.25 -9.65
CA LEU A 5 -17.10 -11.25 -8.71
C LEU A 5 -17.52 -11.55 -7.26
N PRO A 6 -18.78 -11.92 -6.96
CA PRO A 6 -19.20 -12.16 -5.58
C PRO A 6 -18.46 -13.34 -4.94
N PHE A 7 -18.01 -14.32 -5.73
CA PHE A 7 -17.33 -15.51 -5.24
C PHE A 7 -15.81 -15.28 -5.02
N CYS A 8 -15.22 -14.35 -5.76
CA CYS A 8 -13.78 -14.05 -5.67
C CYS A 8 -13.43 -12.96 -4.64
N LEU A 9 -14.42 -12.28 -4.07
CA LEU A 9 -14.19 -11.19 -3.12
C LEU A 9 -14.08 -11.73 -1.69
N GLU A 10 -13.02 -11.35 -0.99
CA GLU A 10 -12.91 -11.61 0.45
C GLU A 10 -14.07 -10.94 1.22
N PRO A 11 -14.49 -11.50 2.37
CA PRO A 11 -15.60 -10.97 3.16
C PRO A 11 -15.48 -9.47 3.49
N ALA A 12 -14.26 -8.98 3.72
CA ALA A 12 -14.00 -7.56 3.98
C ALA A 12 -14.33 -6.68 2.76
N VAL A 13 -14.03 -7.15 1.55
CA VAL A 13 -14.31 -6.43 0.30
C VAL A 13 -15.80 -6.47 -0.01
N TRP A 14 -16.50 -7.55 0.33
CA TRP A 14 -17.95 -7.63 0.22
C TRP A 14 -18.64 -6.61 1.14
N ILE A 15 -18.27 -6.58 2.43
CA ILE A 15 -18.86 -5.65 3.40
C ILE A 15 -18.65 -4.21 2.93
N TRP A 16 -17.43 -3.88 2.51
CA TRP A 16 -17.12 -2.58 1.93
C TRP A 16 -18.00 -2.27 0.71
N LEU A 17 -18.11 -3.19 -0.25
CA LEU A 17 -18.91 -3.00 -1.46
C LEU A 17 -20.39 -2.73 -1.14
N THR A 18 -20.95 -3.45 -0.17
CA THR A 18 -22.35 -3.25 0.27
C THR A 18 -22.57 -2.00 1.12
N SER A 19 -21.49 -1.41 1.65
CA SER A 19 -21.55 -0.16 2.43
C SER A 19 -21.56 1.11 1.57
N LEU A 20 -21.31 0.97 0.25
CA LEU A 20 -21.26 2.11 -0.66
C LEU A 20 -22.67 2.61 -1.02
N PRO A 21 -22.90 3.94 -1.03
CA PRO A 21 -24.13 4.53 -1.53
C PRO A 21 -24.48 4.12 -2.97
N GLU A 22 -25.79 4.03 -3.26
CA GLU A 22 -26.29 3.73 -4.59
C GLU A 22 -25.78 4.75 -5.64
N ARG A 23 -25.46 4.28 -6.84
CA ARG A 23 -24.91 5.04 -7.99
C ARG A 23 -23.43 5.48 -7.88
N LEU A 24 -22.68 5.04 -6.88
CA LEU A 24 -21.23 5.32 -6.82
C LEU A 24 -20.37 4.49 -7.76
N ILE A 25 -20.88 3.35 -8.22
CA ILE A 25 -20.20 2.46 -9.16
C ILE A 25 -21.11 2.32 -10.37
N THR A 26 -20.82 3.08 -11.42
CA THR A 26 -21.60 3.06 -12.66
C THR A 26 -20.92 2.27 -13.77
N SER A 27 -19.64 1.93 -13.58
CA SER A 27 -18.83 1.19 -14.53
C SER A 27 -17.85 0.27 -13.81
N TRP A 28 -17.33 -0.73 -14.53
CA TRP A 28 -16.23 -1.57 -14.06
C TRP A 28 -14.97 -0.73 -13.70
N GLY A 29 -14.74 0.36 -14.43
CA GLY A 29 -13.65 1.30 -14.15
C GLY A 29 -13.80 2.00 -12.79
N ASP A 30 -15.02 2.37 -12.42
CA ASP A 30 -15.29 3.00 -11.11
C ASP A 30 -15.14 2.02 -9.96
N LEU A 31 -15.58 0.77 -10.15
CA LEU A 31 -15.35 -0.31 -9.19
C LEU A 31 -13.85 -0.52 -8.96
N ASN A 32 -13.08 -0.69 -10.05
CA ASN A 32 -11.65 -0.93 -9.95
C ASN A 32 -10.93 0.24 -9.26
N ARG A 33 -11.26 1.48 -9.64
CA ARG A 33 -10.67 2.68 -9.02
C ARG A 33 -10.98 2.76 -7.52
N LYS A 34 -12.24 2.55 -7.12
CA LYS A 34 -12.65 2.63 -5.71
C LYS A 34 -12.08 1.51 -4.85
N LEU A 35 -11.99 0.30 -5.42
CA LEU A 35 -11.37 -0.84 -4.77
C LEU A 35 -9.87 -0.58 -4.56
N ILE A 36 -9.22 -0.04 -5.59
CA ILE A 36 -7.85 0.44 -5.49
C ILE A 36 -7.73 1.53 -4.41
N GLU A 37 -8.50 2.63 -4.44
CA GLU A 37 -8.41 3.70 -3.44
C GLU A 37 -8.65 3.23 -2.00
N SER A 38 -9.66 2.38 -1.78
CA SER A 38 -10.07 1.92 -0.44
C SER A 38 -9.09 0.92 0.16
N PHE A 39 -8.46 0.09 -0.68
CA PHE A 39 -7.52 -0.94 -0.24
C PHE A 39 -6.04 -0.61 -0.57
N GLN A 40 -5.76 0.52 -1.22
CA GLN A 40 -4.41 1.07 -1.40
C GLN A 40 -3.92 1.75 -0.12
N ALA A 41 -4.80 2.38 0.66
CA ALA A 41 -4.40 2.97 1.95
C ALA A 41 -3.86 1.90 2.93
N THR A 42 -4.26 0.64 2.76
CA THR A 42 -3.75 -0.53 3.49
C THR A 42 -2.53 -1.18 2.84
N ARG A 43 -2.19 -0.84 1.60
CA ARG A 43 -0.89 -1.18 1.04
C ARG A 43 0.11 -0.16 1.57
N ASN A 44 0.84 -0.52 2.61
CA ASN A 44 2.09 0.13 2.98
C ASN A 44 2.84 0.44 1.67
N ARG A 45 2.92 1.73 1.34
CA ARG A 45 3.65 2.19 0.16
C ARG A 45 5.05 1.57 0.27
N PRO A 46 5.52 0.77 -0.70
CA PRO A 46 6.88 0.29 -0.66
C PRO A 46 7.78 1.52 -0.53
N GLY A 47 8.68 1.49 0.45
CA GLY A 47 9.53 2.65 0.73
C GLY A 47 10.18 3.10 -0.57
N ASN A 48 10.20 4.40 -0.83
CA ASN A 48 10.87 4.96 -2.00
C ASN A 48 12.25 5.48 -1.59
N HIS A 49 13.13 5.74 -2.56
CA HIS A 49 14.47 6.29 -2.29
C HIS A 49 14.44 7.57 -1.43
N PHE A 50 13.37 8.37 -1.55
CA PHE A 50 13.12 9.53 -0.71
C PHE A 50 13.01 9.19 0.79
N ASP A 51 12.51 8.01 1.15
CA ASP A 51 12.37 7.60 2.55
C ASP A 51 13.73 7.31 3.19
N LEU A 52 14.75 6.93 2.39
CA LEU A 52 16.13 6.81 2.87
C LEU A 52 16.75 8.16 3.19
N THR A 53 16.43 9.20 2.42
CA THR A 53 16.95 10.56 2.65
C THR A 53 16.44 11.19 3.96
N GLN A 54 15.33 10.66 4.50
CA GLN A 54 14.77 11.07 5.78
C GLN A 54 15.42 10.38 6.98
N ILE A 55 16.22 9.32 6.76
CA ILE A 55 16.92 8.60 7.83
C ILE A 55 18.22 9.36 8.17
N LYS A 56 18.12 10.25 9.15
CA LYS A 56 19.27 10.98 9.72
C LYS A 56 19.72 10.34 11.03
N GLN A 57 21.02 10.41 11.31
CA GLN A 57 21.58 9.97 12.59
C GLN A 57 20.98 10.82 13.71
N LYS A 58 20.47 10.16 14.75
CA LYS A 58 19.94 10.86 15.94
C LYS A 58 21.11 11.27 16.86
N PRO A 59 20.97 12.34 17.67
CA PRO A 59 22.04 12.81 18.55
C PRO A 59 22.54 11.76 19.55
N GLU A 60 21.64 10.87 19.99
CA GLU A 60 21.93 9.81 20.98
C GLU A 60 22.18 8.43 20.33
N GLU A 61 22.20 8.37 18.99
CA GLU A 61 22.38 7.12 18.25
C GLU A 61 23.84 6.93 17.86
N SER A 62 24.40 5.77 18.20
CA SER A 62 25.75 5.41 17.75
C SER A 62 25.77 5.29 16.22
N LEU A 63 26.93 5.58 15.60
CA LEU A 63 27.09 5.45 14.16
C LEU A 63 26.77 4.03 13.66
N ARG A 64 27.08 3.01 14.48
CA ARG A 64 26.81 1.60 14.16
C ARG A 64 25.31 1.32 14.10
N ASP A 65 24.55 1.84 15.05
CA ASP A 65 23.09 1.66 15.11
C ASP A 65 22.40 2.41 13.97
N TYR A 66 22.89 3.60 13.64
CA TYR A 66 22.45 4.35 12.47
C TYR A 66 22.62 3.54 11.17
N ILE A 67 23.83 3.03 10.91
CA ILE A 67 24.13 2.23 9.71
C ILE A 67 23.24 0.99 9.65
N LYS A 68 23.07 0.29 10.79
CA LYS A 68 22.21 -0.89 10.87
C LYS A 68 20.76 -0.58 10.49
N ARG A 69 20.21 0.53 10.98
CA ARG A 69 18.84 0.97 10.68
C ARG A 69 18.68 1.41 9.22
N PHE A 70 19.66 2.14 8.69
CA PHE A 70 19.69 2.57 7.30
C PHE A 70 19.70 1.37 6.34
N CYS A 71 20.58 0.39 6.58
CA CYS A 71 20.66 -0.82 5.78
C CYS A 71 19.37 -1.67 5.86
N ALA A 72 18.77 -1.80 7.04
CA ALA A 72 17.51 -2.51 7.20
C ALA A 72 16.39 -1.88 6.36
N LYS A 73 16.28 -0.54 6.39
CA LYS A 73 15.27 0.19 5.62
C LYS A 73 15.52 0.15 4.12
N LYS A 74 16.78 0.10 3.68
CA LYS A 74 17.15 -0.11 2.27
C LYS A 74 16.68 -1.47 1.76
N THR A 75 16.74 -2.53 2.57
CA THR A 75 16.28 -3.88 2.19
C THR A 75 14.75 -3.97 2.02
N GLU A 76 13.99 -3.08 2.67
CA GLU A 76 12.53 -2.99 2.53
C GLU A 76 12.07 -2.29 1.23
N ILE A 77 12.99 -1.61 0.53
CA ILE A 77 12.71 -0.95 -0.74
C ILE A 77 12.89 -1.99 -1.85
N PRO A 78 11.82 -2.41 -2.55
CA PRO A 78 11.96 -3.37 -3.64
C PRO A 78 12.83 -2.74 -4.73
N ASN A 79 14.00 -3.35 -4.95
CA ASN A 79 14.94 -2.94 -6.01
C ASN A 79 14.23 -2.99 -7.36
N VAL A 80 14.11 -1.83 -8.01
CA VAL A 80 13.97 -1.74 -9.47
C VAL A 80 15.38 -2.01 -10.04
N PRO A 81 15.53 -2.91 -11.03
CA PRO A 81 16.85 -3.34 -11.50
C PRO A 81 17.64 -2.18 -12.14
N ASP A 82 18.98 -2.27 -12.04
CA ASP A 82 19.97 -1.35 -12.66
C ASP A 82 19.71 -1.07 -14.15
#